data_AF-A0A1Q5AZC8-F1
#
_entry.id   AF-A0A1Q5AZC8-F1
#
_cell.length_a   1.000
_cell.length_b   1.000
_cell.length_c   1.000
_cell.angle_alpha   90.00
_cell.angle_beta   90.00
_cell.angle_gamma   90.00
#
_symmetry.space_group_name_H-M   'P 1'
#
loop_
_entity.id
_entity.type
_entity.pdbx_description
1 polymer ?
#
loop_
_entity_poly.entity_id
_entity_poly.type
_entity_poly.pdbx_seq_one_letter_code
_entity_poly.pdbx_strand_id
1 'polypeptide(L)'
;MAENHCEDKGRISLNIGDAVGPDHFDDTDRSEAVSAGVQLVNALRKFDVDLDGIGVSQVCHTCTIVEDPYLVSLGNLRPAEAVELAKRIDAYAAEFQRMSKEAKSLSQPKPKEAESGNFDPAD
;
A
#
# COMPACT_ATOMS: atom_id res chain seq x y z
N MET A 1 -25.64 -12.40 21.49
CA MET A 1 -25.03 -13.17 20.39
C MET A 1 -25.30 -12.36 19.13
N ALA A 2 -24.27 -11.73 18.58
CA ALA A 2 -24.40 -10.90 17.38
C ALA A 2 -24.05 -11.78 16.18
N GLU A 3 -25.06 -12.14 15.40
CA GLU A 3 -24.89 -12.89 14.17
C GLU A 3 -24.56 -11.92 13.05
N ASN A 4 -23.32 -12.01 12.56
CA ASN A 4 -22.83 -11.24 11.43
C ASN A 4 -23.46 -11.77 10.15
N HIS A 5 -24.42 -11.04 9.58
CA HIS A 5 -24.82 -11.24 8.19
C HIS A 5 -23.74 -10.65 7.28
N CYS A 6 -22.87 -11.52 6.76
CA CYS A 6 -22.18 -11.25 5.49
C CYS A 6 -23.24 -11.29 4.39
N GLU A 7 -23.57 -10.13 3.82
CA GLU A 7 -24.33 -10.07 2.58
C GLU A 7 -23.44 -10.58 1.44
N ASP A 8 -23.66 -11.84 1.06
CA ASP A 8 -23.20 -12.42 -0.20
C ASP A 8 -23.88 -11.63 -1.34
N LYS A 9 -23.16 -10.64 -1.90
CA LYS A 9 -23.61 -9.94 -3.10
C LYS A 9 -23.57 -10.92 -4.25
N GLY A 10 -24.69 -11.60 -4.43
CA GLY A 10 -24.88 -12.69 -5.37
C GLY A 10 -24.43 -12.32 -6.78
N ARG A 11 -23.64 -13.21 -7.37
CA ARG A 11 -23.48 -13.27 -8.83
C ARG A 11 -24.86 -13.39 -9.45
N ILE A 12 -25.28 -12.37 -10.19
CA ILE A 12 -26.54 -12.37 -10.93
C ILE A 12 -26.39 -13.36 -12.09
N SER A 13 -26.96 -14.56 -11.93
CA SER A 13 -27.10 -15.53 -13.02
C SER A 13 -28.34 -15.16 -13.84
N LEU A 14 -28.16 -14.58 -15.02
CA LEU A 14 -29.26 -14.29 -15.95
C LEU A 14 -29.56 -15.51 -16.82
N ASN A 15 -30.84 -15.83 -17.00
CA ASN A 15 -31.25 -16.85 -17.96
C ASN A 15 -31.31 -16.24 -19.38
N ILE A 16 -31.08 -17.07 -20.40
CA ILE A 16 -31.20 -16.66 -21.80
C ILE A 16 -32.66 -16.24 -22.08
N GLY A 17 -32.89 -14.94 -22.29
CA GLY A 17 -34.21 -14.37 -22.60
C GLY A 17 -34.71 -13.31 -21.62
N ASP A 18 -34.06 -13.15 -20.46
CA ASP A 18 -34.41 -12.11 -19.49
C ASP A 18 -33.94 -10.72 -19.97
N ALA A 19 -34.81 -9.72 -19.80
CA ALA A 19 -34.46 -8.33 -20.11
C ALA A 19 -33.44 -7.81 -19.09
N VAL A 20 -32.29 -7.33 -19.58
CA VAL A 20 -31.25 -6.72 -18.75
C VAL A 20 -31.65 -5.29 -18.36
N GLY A 21 -31.70 -5.02 -17.05
CA GLY A 21 -31.93 -3.68 -16.49
C GLY A 21 -30.63 -2.86 -16.41
N PRO A 22 -30.71 -1.54 -16.16
CA PRO A 22 -29.54 -0.68 -15.98
C PRO A 22 -28.56 -1.17 -14.89
N ASP A 23 -29.08 -1.84 -13.86
CA ASP A 23 -28.31 -2.43 -12.76
C ASP A 23 -27.41 -3.61 -13.22
N HIS A 24 -27.57 -4.07 -14.46
CA HIS A 24 -26.66 -5.04 -15.08
C HIS A 24 -25.31 -4.42 -15.45
N PHE A 25 -25.26 -3.10 -15.66
CA PHE A 25 -24.04 -2.35 -15.93
C PHE A 25 -23.49 -1.78 -14.60
N ASP A 26 -22.86 -2.64 -13.80
CA ASP A 26 -22.09 -2.21 -12.62
C ASP A 26 -20.65 -1.86 -13.04
N ASP A 27 -20.12 -0.78 -12.48
CA ASP A 27 -18.76 -0.28 -12.73
C ASP A 27 -17.89 -0.54 -11.49
N THR A 28 -17.96 -1.78 -11.00
CA THR A 28 -17.23 -2.26 -9.82
C THR A 28 -15.75 -1.94 -9.92
N ASP A 29 -15.16 -2.14 -11.11
CA ASP A 29 -13.74 -1.90 -11.35
C ASP A 29 -13.34 -0.44 -11.11
N ARG A 30 -14.22 0.52 -11.46
CA ARG A 30 -13.99 1.93 -11.12
C ARG A 30 -14.03 2.17 -9.63
N SER A 31 -14.98 1.55 -8.93
CA SER A 31 -15.12 1.70 -7.48
C SER A 31 -13.89 1.14 -6.74
N GLU A 32 -13.36 0.02 -7.21
CA GLU A 32 -12.14 -0.61 -6.70
C GLU A 32 -10.92 0.27 -6.96
N ALA A 33 -10.77 0.80 -8.18
CA ALA A 33 -9.68 1.72 -8.51
C ALA A 33 -9.70 3.00 -7.67
N VAL A 34 -10.90 3.56 -7.40
CA VAL A 34 -11.05 4.71 -6.50
C VAL A 34 -10.63 4.35 -5.07
N SER A 35 -11.07 3.20 -4.56
CA SER A 35 -10.69 2.72 -3.23
C SER A 35 -9.17 2.55 -3.10
N ALA A 36 -8.52 1.95 -4.10
CA ALA A 36 -7.07 1.81 -4.15
C ALA A 36 -6.37 3.17 -4.18
N GLY A 37 -6.86 4.12 -4.99
CA GLY A 37 -6.36 5.50 -5.01
C GLY A 37 -6.44 6.18 -3.66
N VAL A 38 -7.58 6.08 -2.95
CA VAL A 38 -7.75 6.64 -1.60
C VAL A 38 -6.76 6.04 -0.60
N GLN A 39 -6.55 4.72 -0.64
CA GLN A 39 -5.59 4.07 0.24
C GLN A 39 -4.16 4.58 0.00
N LEU A 40 -3.77 4.75 -1.26
CA LEU A 40 -2.46 5.28 -1.63
C LEU A 40 -2.27 6.72 -1.14
N VAL A 41 -3.26 7.59 -1.34
CA VAL A 41 -3.23 8.99 -0.84
C VAL A 41 -3.04 9.03 0.66
N ASN A 42 -3.86 8.27 1.38
CA ASN A 42 -3.79 8.24 2.82
C ASN A 42 -2.46 7.68 3.34
N ALA A 43 -1.81 6.79 2.58
CA ALA A 43 -0.45 6.35 2.91
C ALA A 43 0.57 7.47 2.70
N LEU A 44 0.54 8.18 1.58
CA LEU A 44 1.46 9.27 1.26
C LEU A 44 1.34 10.45 2.24
N ARG A 45 0.12 10.81 2.65
CA ARG A 45 -0.11 11.89 3.62
C ARG A 45 0.54 11.65 4.99
N LYS A 46 0.82 10.40 5.36
CA LYS A 46 1.57 10.08 6.60
C LYS A 46 3.01 10.59 6.57
N PHE A 47 3.53 10.86 5.38
CA PHE A 47 4.87 11.37 5.12
C PHE A 47 4.85 12.85 4.69
N ASP A 48 3.76 13.58 4.96
CA ASP A 48 3.59 14.98 4.54
C ASP A 48 3.76 15.18 3.02
N VAL A 49 3.36 14.16 2.24
CA VAL A 49 3.27 14.20 0.79
C VAL A 49 1.81 14.40 0.40
N ASP A 50 1.51 15.58 -0.15
CA ASP A 50 0.19 15.91 -0.69
C ASP A 50 0.28 16.06 -2.21
N LEU A 51 -0.66 15.43 -2.90
CA LEU A 51 -0.70 15.37 -4.36
C LEU A 51 -2.04 15.92 -4.83
N ASP A 52 -2.00 17.02 -5.57
CA ASP A 52 -3.19 17.60 -6.17
C ASP A 52 -3.66 16.75 -7.37
N GLY A 53 -4.98 16.57 -7.50
CA GLY A 53 -5.59 16.08 -8.74
C GLY A 53 -5.45 14.58 -8.99
N ILE A 54 -5.54 13.75 -7.96
CA ILE A 54 -5.58 12.30 -8.13
C ILE A 54 -6.87 11.88 -8.81
N GLY A 55 -6.72 11.13 -9.90
CA GLY A 55 -7.81 10.75 -10.78
C GLY A 55 -7.83 9.26 -11.06
N VAL A 56 -9.01 8.77 -11.43
CA VAL A 56 -9.19 7.42 -11.98
C VAL A 56 -9.69 7.59 -13.40
N SER A 57 -9.04 6.95 -14.36
CA SER A 57 -9.38 7.02 -15.78
C SER A 57 -9.60 5.63 -16.34
N GLN A 58 -10.66 5.47 -17.11
CA GLN A 58 -10.91 4.24 -17.84
C GLN A 58 -9.85 4.04 -18.92
N VAL A 59 -9.39 2.79 -19.07
CA VAL A 59 -8.41 2.41 -20.07
C VAL A 59 -9.09 2.16 -21.41
N CYS A 60 -8.52 2.74 -22.48
CA CYS A 60 -8.85 2.30 -23.83
C CYS A 60 -8.04 1.03 -24.15
N HIS A 61 -8.67 -0.14 -24.05
CA HIS A 61 -8.03 -1.42 -24.39
C HIS A 61 -7.72 -1.59 -25.88
N THR A 62 -8.30 -0.75 -26.75
CA THR A 62 -7.94 -0.70 -28.18
C THR A 62 -6.66 0.12 -28.41
N CYS A 63 -6.37 1.06 -27.51
CA CYS A 63 -5.29 2.03 -27.65
C CYS A 63 -4.03 1.62 -26.87
N THR A 64 -4.17 0.72 -25.89
CA THR A 64 -3.11 0.34 -24.95
C THR A 64 -3.14 -1.16 -24.68
N ILE A 65 -1.99 -1.71 -24.27
CA ILE A 65 -1.84 -3.12 -23.88
C ILE A 65 -2.14 -3.35 -22.38
N VAL A 66 -2.69 -2.34 -21.68
CA VAL A 66 -2.99 -2.43 -20.25
C VAL A 66 -4.26 -3.27 -20.09
N GLU A 67 -4.15 -4.32 -19.29
CA GLU A 67 -5.24 -5.27 -19.03
C GLU A 67 -6.27 -4.70 -18.04
N ASP A 68 -5.82 -3.87 -17.09
CA ASP A 68 -6.70 -3.25 -16.10
C ASP A 68 -7.69 -2.28 -16.77
N PRO A 69 -8.99 -2.32 -16.40
CA PRO A 69 -10.03 -1.45 -16.98
C PRO A 69 -9.91 0.00 -16.52
N TYR A 70 -9.25 0.24 -15.39
CA TYR A 70 -9.04 1.56 -14.81
C TYR A 70 -7.62 1.75 -14.31
N LEU A 71 -7.10 2.96 -14.47
CA LEU A 71 -5.81 3.37 -13.92
C LEU A 71 -5.97 4.50 -12.92
N VAL A 72 -5.18 4.46 -11.86
CA VAL A 72 -5.01 5.56 -10.92
C VAL A 72 -3.88 6.47 -11.42
N SER A 73 -4.19 7.75 -11.58
CA SER A 73 -3.24 8.79 -11.96
C SER A 73 -2.94 9.67 -10.75
N LEU A 74 -1.64 9.87 -10.49
CA LEU A 74 -1.15 10.65 -9.35
C LEU A 74 -0.95 12.12 -9.73
N GLY A 75 -2.01 12.75 -10.22
CA GLY A 75 -2.01 14.17 -10.55
C GLY A 75 -0.91 14.61 -11.52
N ASN A 76 -0.70 15.92 -11.60
CA ASN A 76 0.43 16.51 -12.31
C ASN A 76 1.31 17.25 -11.31
N LEU A 77 2.59 16.92 -11.28
CA LEU A 77 3.59 17.62 -10.47
C LEU A 77 4.51 18.43 -11.36
N ARG A 78 4.81 19.66 -10.96
CA ARG A 78 5.92 20.39 -11.57
C ARG A 78 7.23 19.71 -11.17
N PRO A 79 8.27 19.74 -12.03
CA PRO A 79 9.55 19.08 -11.71
C PRO A 79 10.14 19.49 -10.36
N ALA A 80 10.02 20.77 -9.98
CA ALA A 80 10.48 21.26 -8.68
C ALA A 80 9.70 20.63 -7.51
N GLU A 81 8.38 20.50 -7.64
CA GLU A 81 7.54 19.87 -6.61
C GLU A 81 7.88 18.39 -6.45
N ALA A 82 8.10 17.68 -7.57
CA ALA A 82 8.53 16.29 -7.54
C ALA A 82 9.86 16.10 -6.78
N VAL A 83 10.83 17.01 -6.99
CA VAL A 83 12.11 16.99 -6.26
C VAL A 83 11.91 17.25 -4.77
N GLU A 84 11.07 18.21 -4.40
CA GLU A 84 10.81 18.51 -2.98
C GLU A 84 10.08 17.36 -2.28
N LEU A 85 9.09 16.73 -2.93
CA LEU A 85 8.40 15.55 -2.39
C LEU A 85 9.36 14.36 -2.23
N ALA A 86 10.25 14.13 -3.20
CA ALA A 86 11.27 13.09 -3.10
C ALA A 86 12.18 13.30 -1.89
N LYS A 87 12.67 14.52 -1.66
CA LYS A 87 13.49 14.86 -0.49
C LYS A 87 12.78 14.57 0.83
N ARG A 88 11.48 14.86 0.92
CA ARG A 88 10.68 14.56 2.12
C ARG A 88 10.62 13.06 2.37
N ILE A 89 10.27 12.28 1.35
CA ILE A 89 10.20 10.81 1.44
C ILE A 89 11.56 10.24 1.87
N ASP A 90 12.66 10.68 1.27
CA ASP A 90 14.01 10.23 1.60
C ASP A 90 14.40 10.55 3.05
N ALA A 91 14.01 11.73 3.55
CA ALA A 91 14.25 12.10 4.95
C ALA A 91 13.54 11.16 5.93
N TYR A 92 12.27 10.82 5.67
CA TYR A 92 11.54 9.84 6.48
C TYR A 92 12.15 8.43 6.39
N ALA A 93 12.57 8.01 5.19
CA ALA A 93 13.21 6.71 5.00
C ALA A 93 14.54 6.61 5.77
N ALA A 94 15.35 7.67 5.74
CA ALA A 94 16.61 7.74 6.48
C ALA A 94 16.37 7.65 8.00
N GLU A 95 15.37 8.36 8.51
CA GLU A 95 15.01 8.33 9.92
C GLU A 95 14.50 6.96 10.36
N PHE A 96 13.64 6.33 9.55
CA PHE A 96 13.18 4.96 9.80
C PHE A 96 14.34 3.96 9.86
N GLN A 97 15.30 4.07 8.94
CA GLN A 97 16.51 3.23 8.95
C GLN A 97 17.37 3.46 10.19
N ARG A 98 17.50 4.70 10.66
CA ARG A 98 18.23 5.06 11.88
C ARG A 98 17.59 4.39 13.11
N MET A 99 16.28 4.56 13.28
CA MET A 99 15.52 3.94 14.36
C MET A 99 15.59 2.40 14.31
N SER A 100 15.48 1.81 13.12
CA SER A 100 15.56 0.36 12.95
C SER A 100 16.93 -0.20 13.38
N LYS A 101 18.02 0.51 13.07
CA LYS A 101 19.38 0.13 13.50
C LYS A 101 19.53 0.24 15.01
N GLU A 102 19.04 1.31 15.60
CA GLU A 102 19.06 1.52 17.06
C GLU A 102 18.27 0.43 17.79
N ALA A 103 17.04 0.14 17.36
CA ALA A 103 16.22 -0.94 17.91
C ALA A 103 16.93 -2.30 17.84
N LYS A 104 17.58 -2.62 16.71
CA LYS A 104 18.38 -3.84 16.57
C LYS A 104 19.55 -3.87 17.57
N SER A 105 20.26 -2.76 17.74
CA SER A 105 21.39 -2.67 18.67
C SER A 105 20.98 -2.88 20.14
N LEU A 106 19.79 -2.41 20.53
CA LEU A 106 19.23 -2.58 21.87
C LEU A 106 18.69 -4.00 22.11
N SER A 107 18.29 -4.71 21.05
CA SER A 107 17.73 -6.06 21.14
C SER A 107 18.76 -7.18 21.16
N GLN A 108 20.05 -6.90 20.93
CA GLN A 108 21.09 -7.92 20.98
C GLN A 108 21.43 -8.28 22.45
N PRO A 109 21.36 -9.57 22.83
CA PRO A 109 21.72 -10.00 24.18
C PRO A 109 23.21 -9.75 24.43
N LYS A 110 23.54 -9.20 25.61
CA LYS A 110 24.94 -9.04 26.09
C LYS A 110 25.71 -10.36 25.88
N PRO A 111 26.91 -10.34 25.29
CA PRO A 111 27.75 -11.52 25.23
C PRO A 111 27.99 -12.02 26.65
N LYS A 112 27.76 -13.31 26.91
CA LYS A 112 28.17 -13.93 28.18
C LYS A 112 29.67 -13.73 28.31
N GLU A 113 30.08 -12.94 29.29
CA GLU A 113 31.48 -12.84 29.70
C GLU A 113 32.00 -14.27 29.92
N ALA A 114 33.07 -14.62 29.21
CA ALA A 114 33.74 -15.89 29.37
C ALA A 114 34.30 -15.94 30.80
N GLU A 115 33.72 -16.79 31.65
CA GLU A 115 34.40 -17.27 32.85
C GLU A 115 35.67 -17.99 32.41
N SER A 116 36.79 -17.28 32.46
CA SER A 116 38.12 -17.88 32.39
C SER A 116 38.34 -18.69 33.67
N GLY A 117 37.95 -19.96 33.62
CA GLY A 117 38.31 -20.93 34.65
C GLY A 117 39.83 -21.08 34.69
N ASN A 118 40.43 -20.60 35.77
CA ASN A 118 41.81 -20.87 36.14
C ASN A 118 41.95 -22.39 36.36
N PHE A 119 42.66 -23.08 35.48
CA PHE A 119 43.10 -24.45 35.72
C PHE A 119 44.44 -24.40 36.44
N ASP A 120 44.43 -24.71 37.74
CA ASP A 120 45.65 -24.92 38.52
C ASP A 120 46.36 -26.22 38.06
N PRO A 121 47.71 -26.26 38.02
CA PRO A 121 48.44 -27.47 37.71
C PRO A 121 48.58 -28.34 38.97
N ALA A 122 48.25 -29.64 38.86
CA ALA A 122 48.53 -30.62 39.92
C ALA A 122 49.95 -31.19 39.75
N ASP A 123 50.65 -31.21 40.89
CA ASP A 123 51.95 -31.83 41.20
C ASP A 123 51.88 -33.37 41.14
#